data_AF-A0A7K8QA83-F1
#
_entry.id   AF-A0A7K8QA83-F1
#
_cell.length_a   1.000
_cell.length_b   1.000
_cell.length_c   1.000
_cell.angle_alpha   90.00
_cell.angle_beta   90.00
_cell.angle_gamma   90.00
#
_symmetry.space_group_name_H-M   'P 1'
#
loop_
_entity.id
_entity.type
_entity.pdbx_description
1 polymer ?
#
loop_
_entity_poly.entity_id
_entity_poly.type
_entity_poly.pdbx_seq_one_letter_code
_entity_poly.pdbx_strand_id
1 'polypeptide(L)'
;MLTDTEPSTTIKLLHLLFLSTSWGMQIWMTFVAGFVMSRRLPRHTFGFIQSELFPYYFHISSTCAFLNLTLFAMYHPSERLGEEHTTQIIVFFICIAASVLNTQWFGQVTADIVADMHLVERGQGLGQEVGLAASESRRALRASNPSYRQLSRQFILYHALSSLCNLCCIVCNGLSLYYLAAKLSAL
;
A
#
# COMPACT_ATOMS: atom_id res chain seq x y z
N MET A 1 -21.20 -5.59 -28.81
CA MET A 1 -20.45 -6.57 -29.62
C MET A 1 -19.27 -7.00 -28.78
N LEU A 2 -19.43 -8.07 -27.99
CA LEU A 2 -18.36 -8.66 -27.19
C LEU A 2 -17.43 -9.38 -28.16
N THR A 3 -16.18 -8.95 -28.24
CA THR A 3 -15.25 -9.48 -29.22
C THR A 3 -14.53 -10.68 -28.62
N ASP A 4 -14.87 -11.88 -29.09
CA ASP A 4 -14.10 -13.14 -28.95
C ASP A 4 -12.74 -13.08 -29.70
N THR A 5 -12.14 -11.89 -29.80
CA THR A 5 -10.81 -11.72 -30.39
C THR A 5 -9.78 -11.85 -29.30
N GLU A 6 -8.74 -12.65 -29.57
CA GLU A 6 -7.55 -12.69 -28.70
C GLU A 6 -7.10 -11.27 -28.35
N PRO A 7 -6.77 -10.99 -27.07
CA PRO A 7 -6.32 -9.67 -26.67
C PRO A 7 -5.10 -9.25 -27.49
N SER A 8 -5.19 -8.05 -28.08
CA SER A 8 -4.09 -7.51 -28.89
C SER A 8 -2.81 -7.40 -28.06
N THR A 9 -1.65 -7.42 -28.73
CA THR A 9 -0.34 -7.26 -28.08
C THR A 9 -0.30 -6.00 -27.22
N THR A 10 -0.92 -4.91 -27.67
CA THR A 10 -1.01 -3.65 -26.93
C THR A 10 -1.69 -3.82 -25.57
N ILE A 11 -2.77 -4.60 -25.49
CA ILE A 11 -3.50 -4.81 -24.24
C ILE A 11 -2.73 -5.72 -23.28
N LYS A 12 -2.10 -6.76 -23.81
CA LYS A 12 -1.18 -7.62 -23.03
C LYS A 12 -0.05 -6.78 -22.43
N LEU A 13 0.53 -5.87 -23.23
CA LEU A 13 1.57 -4.93 -22.79
C LEU A 13 1.06 -3.94 -21.73
N LEU A 14 -0.10 -3.33 -21.92
CA LEU A 14 -0.69 -2.40 -20.94
C LEU A 14 -1.01 -3.09 -19.61
N HIS A 15 -1.58 -4.30 -19.66
CA HIS A 15 -1.86 -5.10 -18.47
C HIS A 15 -0.57 -5.41 -17.69
N LEU A 16 0.46 -5.90 -18.40
CA LEU A 16 1.77 -6.14 -17.81
C LEU A 16 2.38 -4.87 -17.22
N LEU A 17 2.30 -3.74 -17.93
CA LEU A 17 2.85 -2.46 -17.51
C LEU A 17 2.22 -1.97 -16.20
N PHE A 18 0.89 -1.96 -16.11
CA PHE A 18 0.20 -1.51 -14.89
C PHE A 18 0.44 -2.44 -13.72
N LEU A 19 0.44 -3.75 -13.97
CA LEU A 19 0.65 -4.75 -12.92
C LEU A 19 2.09 -4.71 -12.38
N SER A 20 3.09 -4.64 -13.27
CA SER A 20 4.51 -4.54 -12.88
C SER A 20 4.84 -3.20 -12.22
N THR A 21 4.28 -2.09 -12.70
CA THR A 21 4.44 -0.77 -12.09
C THR A 21 3.88 -0.76 -10.66
N SER A 22 2.65 -1.26 -10.48
CA SER A 22 2.01 -1.32 -9.16
C SER A 22 2.81 -2.22 -8.21
N TRP A 23 3.11 -3.46 -8.61
CA TRP A 23 3.83 -4.40 -7.75
C TRP A 23 5.24 -3.92 -7.41
N GLY A 24 6.00 -3.43 -8.40
CA GLY A 24 7.35 -2.90 -8.20
C GLY A 24 7.36 -1.70 -7.26
N MET A 25 6.42 -0.77 -7.41
CA MET A 25 6.24 0.36 -6.50
C MET A 25 5.92 -0.11 -5.08
N GLN A 26 5.03 -1.10 -4.91
CA GLN A 26 4.66 -1.64 -3.60
C GLN A 26 5.85 -2.28 -2.88
N ILE A 27 6.65 -3.08 -3.61
CA ILE A 27 7.87 -3.69 -3.06
C ILE A 27 8.87 -2.61 -2.64
N TRP A 28 9.16 -1.66 -3.53
CA TRP A 28 10.13 -0.59 -3.27
C TRP A 28 9.72 0.28 -2.08
N MET A 29 8.50 0.79 -2.07
CA MET A 29 8.02 1.70 -1.04
C MET A 29 7.96 1.02 0.34
N THR A 30 7.47 -0.22 0.38
CA THR A 30 7.24 -0.93 1.65
C THR A 30 8.52 -1.49 2.24
N PHE A 31 9.31 -2.23 1.46
CA PHE A 31 10.43 -3.01 1.98
C PHE A 31 11.78 -2.29 1.88
N VAL A 32 11.97 -1.42 0.89
CA VAL A 32 13.24 -0.71 0.69
C VAL A 32 13.17 0.68 1.30
N ALA A 33 12.34 1.55 0.73
CA ALA A 33 12.27 2.96 1.11
C ALA A 33 11.83 3.12 2.58
N GLY A 34 10.73 2.45 2.98
CA GLY A 34 10.24 2.49 4.36
C GLY A 34 11.28 2.03 5.38
N PHE A 35 11.97 0.92 5.11
CA PHE A 35 13.01 0.41 6.01
C PHE A 35 14.19 1.37 6.13
N VAL A 36 14.74 1.83 5.00
CA VAL A 36 15.89 2.75 4.97
C VAL A 36 15.54 4.06 5.69
N MET A 37 14.39 4.67 5.37
CA MET A 37 13.97 5.94 5.97
C MET A 37 13.74 5.81 7.48
N SER A 38 13.10 4.73 7.94
CA SER A 38 12.85 4.51 9.37
C SER A 38 14.13 4.39 10.22
N ARG A 39 15.25 3.97 9.60
CA ARG A 39 16.54 3.78 10.25
C ARG A 39 17.46 4.99 10.14
N ARG A 40 17.31 5.79 9.08
CA ARG A 40 18.27 6.83 8.72
C ARG A 40 17.75 8.26 8.93
N LEU A 41 16.44 8.45 9.00
CA LEU A 41 15.84 9.78 9.17
C LEU A 41 15.31 9.99 10.59
N PRO A 42 15.31 11.25 11.07
CA PRO A 42 14.55 11.62 12.24
C PRO A 42 13.08 11.24 12.08
N ARG A 43 12.43 10.83 13.18
CA ARG A 43 11.05 10.32 13.11
C ARG A 43 10.07 11.35 12.54
N HIS A 44 10.21 12.62 12.91
CA HIS A 44 9.33 13.67 12.41
C HIS A 44 9.47 13.86 10.91
N THR A 45 10.70 13.83 10.41
CA THR A 45 10.99 13.89 8.97
C THR A 45 10.44 12.68 8.24
N PHE A 46 10.64 11.47 8.79
CA PHE A 46 10.09 10.25 8.21
C PHE A 46 8.56 10.28 8.18
N GLY A 47 7.90 10.68 9.28
CA GLY A 47 6.44 10.80 9.34
C GLY A 47 5.88 11.80 8.34
N PHE A 48 6.55 12.95 8.16
CA PHE A 48 6.20 13.95 7.15
C PHE A 48 6.33 13.41 5.72
N ILE A 49 7.45 12.74 5.40
CA ILE A 49 7.62 12.14 4.07
C ILE A 49 6.55 11.07 3.81
N GLN A 50 6.20 10.27 4.81
CA GLN A 50 5.13 9.27 4.68
C GLN A 50 3.76 9.92 4.44
N SER A 51 3.40 10.99 5.17
CA SER A 51 2.11 11.66 4.98
C SER A 51 1.96 12.26 3.59
N GLU A 52 3.04 12.75 3.01
CA GLU A 52 3.04 13.27 1.64
C GLU A 52 3.01 12.16 0.58
N LEU A 53 3.78 11.08 0.75
CA LEU A 53 3.91 10.04 -0.28
C LEU A 53 2.77 9.03 -0.30
N PHE A 54 2.19 8.70 0.87
CA PHE A 54 1.17 7.66 0.98
C PHE A 54 -0.09 7.91 0.15
N PRO A 55 -0.65 9.14 0.10
CA PRO A 55 -1.79 9.43 -0.77
C PRO A 55 -1.50 9.10 -2.25
N TYR A 56 -0.38 9.57 -2.79
CA TYR A 56 0.01 9.29 -4.18
C TYR A 56 0.24 7.80 -4.42
N TYR A 57 0.92 7.13 -3.50
CA TYR A 57 1.18 5.69 -3.56
C TYR A 57 -0.10 4.86 -3.65
N PHE A 58 -1.08 5.14 -2.77
CA PHE A 58 -2.35 4.42 -2.76
C PHE A 58 -3.24 4.79 -3.95
N HIS A 59 -3.21 6.05 -4.42
CA HIS A 59 -3.89 6.46 -5.65
C HIS A 59 -3.33 5.73 -6.88
N ILE A 60 -2.02 5.70 -7.08
CA ILE A 60 -1.38 5.00 -8.19
C ILE A 60 -1.72 3.50 -8.13
N SER A 61 -1.64 2.89 -6.94
CA SER A 61 -2.01 1.48 -6.75
C SER A 61 -3.48 1.21 -7.13
N SER A 62 -4.40 2.08 -6.69
CA SER A 62 -5.83 1.97 -7.01
C SER A 62 -6.09 2.14 -8.50
N THR A 63 -5.49 3.14 -9.15
CA THR A 63 -5.61 3.37 -10.59
C THR A 63 -5.09 2.18 -11.39
N CYS A 64 -3.92 1.63 -11.02
CA CYS A 64 -3.39 0.45 -11.70
C CYS A 64 -4.28 -0.79 -11.50
N ALA A 65 -4.82 -1.00 -10.30
CA ALA A 65 -5.75 -2.09 -10.02
C ALA A 65 -7.05 -1.94 -10.82
N PHE A 66 -7.61 -0.73 -10.88
CA PHE A 66 -8.80 -0.42 -11.67
C PHE A 66 -8.58 -0.68 -13.17
N LEU A 67 -7.50 -0.14 -13.74
CA LEU A 67 -7.17 -0.35 -15.16
C LEU A 67 -6.96 -1.83 -15.49
N ASN A 68 -6.28 -2.58 -14.62
CA ASN A 68 -6.11 -4.02 -14.79
C ASN A 68 -7.44 -4.78 -14.71
N LEU A 69 -8.32 -4.43 -13.79
CA LEU A 69 -9.66 -5.02 -13.71
C LEU A 69 -10.49 -4.70 -14.97
N THR A 70 -10.46 -3.46 -15.45
CA THR A 70 -11.16 -3.06 -16.68
C THR A 70 -10.65 -3.85 -17.88
N LEU A 71 -9.32 -3.94 -18.07
CA LEU A 71 -8.72 -4.72 -19.15
C LEU A 71 -9.09 -6.20 -19.04
N PHE A 72 -9.08 -6.76 -17.83
CA PHE A 72 -9.46 -8.15 -17.59
C PHE A 72 -10.93 -8.41 -17.94
N ALA A 73 -11.84 -7.56 -17.47
CA ALA A 73 -13.28 -7.68 -17.69
C ALA A 73 -13.69 -7.48 -19.16
N MET A 74 -13.00 -6.59 -19.89
CA MET A 74 -13.28 -6.39 -21.32
C MET A 74 -12.89 -7.58 -22.19
N TYR A 75 -11.90 -8.38 -21.78
CA TYR A 75 -11.35 -9.49 -22.58
C TYR A 75 -11.72 -10.89 -22.07
N HIS A 76 -12.47 -11.00 -20.98
CA HIS A 76 -13.03 -12.26 -20.48
C HIS A 76 -14.53 -12.10 -20.20
N PRO A 77 -15.40 -12.19 -21.23
CA PRO A 77 -16.84 -12.12 -21.04
C PRO A 77 -17.34 -13.24 -20.11
N SER A 78 -18.34 -12.91 -19.28
CA SER A 78 -18.86 -13.70 -18.16
C SER A 78 -19.41 -15.10 -18.51
N GLU A 79 -19.48 -15.48 -19.78
CA GLU A 79 -20.11 -16.72 -20.24
C GLU A 79 -19.24 -17.97 -20.05
N ARG A 80 -17.96 -17.83 -19.66
CA ARG A 80 -17.04 -18.95 -19.33
C ARG A 80 -16.11 -18.63 -18.15
N LEU A 81 -16.66 -18.12 -17.04
CA LEU A 81 -15.86 -17.87 -15.83
C LEU A 81 -15.56 -19.20 -15.11
N GLY A 82 -14.43 -19.82 -15.44
CA GLY A 82 -13.82 -20.83 -14.56
C GLY A 82 -13.42 -20.23 -13.22
N GLU A 83 -13.20 -21.05 -12.19
CA GLU A 83 -12.86 -20.62 -10.82
C GLU A 83 -11.67 -19.63 -10.77
N GLU A 84 -10.72 -19.74 -11.70
CA GLU A 84 -9.56 -18.84 -11.80
C GLU A 84 -9.93 -17.39 -12.14
N HIS A 85 -10.92 -17.18 -13.01
CA HIS A 85 -11.33 -15.83 -13.45
C HIS A 85 -12.12 -15.10 -12.38
N THR A 86 -12.98 -15.83 -11.64
CA THR A 86 -13.71 -15.30 -10.48
C THR A 86 -12.75 -14.87 -9.37
N THR A 87 -11.70 -15.66 -9.13
CA THR A 87 -10.66 -15.33 -8.15
C THR A 87 -9.94 -14.01 -8.50
N GLN A 88 -9.57 -13.80 -9.77
CA GLN A 88 -8.90 -12.57 -10.19
C GLN A 88 -9.78 -11.32 -10.04
N ILE A 89 -11.08 -11.40 -10.35
CA ILE A 89 -12.02 -10.29 -10.16
C ILE A 89 -12.15 -9.93 -8.68
N ILE A 90 -12.32 -10.93 -7.81
CA ILE A 90 -12.40 -10.73 -6.36
C ILE A 90 -11.11 -10.10 -5.84
N VAL A 91 -9.96 -10.58 -6.29
CA VAL A 91 -8.64 -10.05 -5.94
C VAL A 91 -8.52 -8.57 -6.29
N PHE A 92 -8.85 -8.18 -7.53
CA PHE A 92 -8.78 -6.77 -7.94
C PHE A 92 -9.79 -5.90 -7.18
N PHE A 93 -10.99 -6.39 -6.93
CA PHE A 93 -11.99 -5.67 -6.14
C PHE A 93 -11.50 -5.43 -4.71
N ILE A 94 -10.92 -6.45 -4.06
CA ILE A 94 -10.28 -6.33 -2.75
C ILE A 94 -9.14 -5.30 -2.80
N CYS A 95 -8.30 -5.34 -3.84
CA CYS A 95 -7.20 -4.38 -3.99
C CYS A 95 -7.69 -2.93 -4.13
N ILE A 96 -8.77 -2.71 -4.90
CA ILE A 96 -9.37 -1.38 -5.07
C ILE A 96 -9.98 -0.91 -3.75
N ALA A 97 -10.81 -1.74 -3.10
CA ALA A 97 -11.44 -1.39 -1.83
C ALA A 97 -10.39 -1.11 -0.73
N ALA A 98 -9.37 -1.96 -0.63
CA ALA A 98 -8.26 -1.79 0.30
C ALA A 98 -7.45 -0.51 0.01
N SER A 99 -7.18 -0.20 -1.27
CA SER A 99 -6.44 1.01 -1.65
C SER A 99 -7.25 2.27 -1.36
N VAL A 100 -8.56 2.29 -1.66
CA VAL A 100 -9.44 3.42 -1.36
C VAL A 100 -9.58 3.64 0.14
N LEU A 101 -9.80 2.58 0.92
CA LEU A 101 -9.84 2.66 2.39
C LEU A 101 -8.50 3.17 2.96
N ASN A 102 -7.39 2.72 2.40
CA ASN A 102 -6.07 3.21 2.77
C ASN A 102 -5.88 4.70 2.47
N THR A 103 -6.28 5.16 1.29
CA THR A 103 -6.13 6.59 0.93
C THR A 103 -7.06 7.47 1.75
N GLN A 104 -8.36 7.16 1.78
CA GLN A 104 -9.38 8.07 2.28
C GLN A 104 -9.57 8.01 3.79
N TRP A 105 -9.28 6.86 4.41
CA TRP A 105 -9.53 6.65 5.83
C TRP A 105 -8.23 6.42 6.61
N PHE A 106 -7.55 5.30 6.37
CA PHE A 106 -6.44 4.92 7.24
C PHE A 106 -5.24 5.86 7.10
N GLY A 107 -4.96 6.34 5.90
CA GLY A 107 -3.92 7.34 5.64
C GLY A 107 -4.17 8.63 6.41
N GLN A 108 -5.38 9.19 6.29
CA GLN A 108 -5.74 10.43 6.96
C GLN A 108 -5.74 10.29 8.48
N VAL A 109 -6.40 9.26 9.02
CA VAL A 109 -6.45 9.00 10.46
C VAL A 109 -5.04 8.78 11.03
N THR A 110 -4.17 8.06 10.31
CA THR A 110 -2.79 7.84 10.75
C THR A 110 -1.98 9.13 10.71
N ALA A 111 -2.16 9.98 9.68
CA ALA A 111 -1.50 11.27 9.58
C ALA A 111 -1.91 12.21 10.73
N ASP A 112 -3.20 12.28 11.04
CA ASP A 112 -3.73 13.10 12.13
C ASP A 112 -3.19 12.64 13.49
N ILE A 113 -3.22 11.33 13.77
CA ILE A 113 -2.64 10.78 15.01
C ILE A 113 -1.14 11.06 15.10
N VAL A 114 -0.40 10.93 14.00
CA VAL A 114 1.04 11.22 13.96
C VAL A 114 1.31 12.71 14.20
N ALA A 115 0.47 13.60 13.67
CA ALA A 115 0.58 15.03 13.93
C ALA A 115 0.37 15.33 15.42
N ASP A 116 -0.65 14.76 16.05
CA ASP A 116 -0.89 14.89 17.49
C ASP A 116 0.26 14.34 18.33
N MET A 117 0.80 13.17 17.95
CA MET A 117 1.98 12.59 18.60
C MET A 117 3.21 13.51 18.47
N HIS A 118 3.44 14.09 17.29
CA HIS A 118 4.55 15.01 17.06
C HIS A 118 4.42 16.30 17.87
N LEU A 119 3.21 16.81 18.10
CA LEU A 119 2.98 17.97 18.96
C LEU A 119 3.41 17.70 20.40
N VAL A 120 3.01 16.55 20.95
CA VAL A 120 3.42 16.14 22.31
C VAL A 120 4.93 15.93 22.39
N GLU A 121 5.53 15.29 21.38
CA GLU A 121 6.97 15.06 21.32
C GLU A 121 7.77 16.37 21.26
N ARG A 122 7.34 17.34 20.44
CA ARG A 122 7.97 18.67 20.37
C ARG A 122 7.91 19.41 21.70
N GLY A 123 6.80 19.29 22.42
CA GLY A 123 6.64 19.87 23.76
C GLY A 123 7.63 19.31 24.81
N GLN A 124 8.27 18.18 24.52
CA GLN A 124 9.28 17.54 25.36
C GLN A 124 10.70 17.61 24.75
N GLY A 125 10.88 18.38 23.66
CA GLY A 125 12.17 18.49 22.96
C GLY A 125 12.55 17.23 22.15
N LEU A 126 11.60 16.34 21.87
CA LEU A 126 11.82 15.09 21.14
C LEU A 126 11.49 15.22 19.64
N GLY A 127 11.94 14.26 18.84
CA GLY A 127 11.54 14.12 17.43
C GLY A 127 12.66 14.23 16.39
N GLN A 128 13.81 14.78 16.79
CA GLN A 128 15.01 14.88 15.93
C GLN A 128 15.99 13.71 16.10
N GLU A 129 15.72 12.84 17.06
CA GLU A 129 16.56 11.70 17.38
C GLU A 129 16.50 10.65 16.24
N VAL A 130 17.63 9.99 16.01
CA VAL A 130 17.76 8.93 14.99
C VAL A 130 18.18 7.63 15.66
N GLY A 131 17.63 6.51 15.20
CA GLY A 131 18.04 5.18 15.65
C GLY A 131 17.59 4.84 17.08
N LEU A 132 18.50 4.26 17.87
CA LEU A 132 18.21 3.71 19.20
C LEU A 132 17.77 4.77 20.23
N ALA A 133 18.41 5.94 20.22
CA ALA A 133 18.08 7.04 21.13
C ALA A 133 16.60 7.47 20.99
N ALA A 134 16.10 7.59 19.75
CA ALA A 134 14.70 7.90 19.47
C ALA A 134 13.73 6.84 20.04
N SER A 135 14.17 5.59 20.12
CA SER A 135 13.36 4.48 20.62
C SER A 135 13.24 4.47 22.15
N GLU A 136 14.25 4.97 22.86
CA GLU A 136 14.30 5.00 24.33
C GLU A 136 13.53 6.20 24.88
N SER A 137 13.81 7.40 24.36
CA SER A 137 13.08 8.63 24.75
C SER A 137 11.57 8.47 24.56
N ARG A 138 11.16 7.84 23.44
CA ARG A 138 9.74 7.55 23.18
C ARG A 138 9.17 6.52 24.14
N ARG A 139 9.93 5.46 24.47
CA ARG A 139 9.47 4.44 25.43
C ARG A 139 9.25 5.07 26.80
N ALA A 140 10.15 5.95 27.22
CA ALA A 140 9.99 6.73 28.45
C ALA A 140 8.74 7.63 28.38
N LEU A 141 8.56 8.40 27.30
CA LEU A 141 7.37 9.25 27.12
C LEU A 141 6.06 8.46 27.13
N ARG A 142 6.03 7.29 26.47
CA ARG A 142 4.87 6.40 26.44
C ARG A 142 4.55 5.78 27.80
N ALA A 143 5.57 5.58 28.64
CA ALA A 143 5.38 5.09 30.00
C ALA A 143 4.86 6.21 30.93
N SER A 144 5.33 7.44 30.75
CA SER A 144 5.00 8.58 31.63
C SER A 144 3.71 9.31 31.27
N ASN A 145 3.29 9.31 30.00
CA ASN A 145 2.14 10.09 29.53
C ASN A 145 0.98 9.18 29.04
N PRO A 146 -0.15 9.10 29.77
CA PRO A 146 -1.31 8.28 29.40
C PRO A 146 -1.95 8.66 28.06
N SER A 147 -2.04 9.96 27.76
CA SER A 147 -2.62 10.47 26.51
C SER A 147 -1.76 10.06 25.31
N TYR A 148 -0.43 10.26 25.42
CA TYR A 148 0.51 9.80 24.39
C TYR A 148 0.50 8.28 24.22
N ARG A 149 0.29 7.52 25.31
CA ARG A 149 0.11 6.06 25.25
C ARG A 149 -1.12 5.65 24.45
N GLN A 150 -2.23 6.38 24.60
CA GLN A 150 -3.45 6.13 23.84
C GLN A 150 -3.26 6.45 22.36
N LEU A 151 -2.71 7.62 22.02
CA LEU A 151 -2.38 7.99 20.64
C LEU A 151 -1.47 6.95 19.99
N SER A 152 -0.43 6.52 20.70
CA SER A 152 0.47 5.49 20.18
C SER A 152 -0.20 4.14 19.95
N ARG A 153 -1.22 3.76 20.74
CA ARG A 153 -1.98 2.53 20.53
C ARG A 153 -2.86 2.64 19.29
N GLN A 154 -3.55 3.77 19.12
CA GLN A 154 -4.36 4.03 17.94
C GLN A 154 -3.50 4.05 16.68
N PHE A 155 -2.36 4.74 16.72
CA PHE A 155 -1.38 4.74 15.62
C PHE A 155 -0.98 3.32 15.23
N ILE A 156 -0.58 2.48 16.19
CA ILE A 156 -0.16 1.09 15.92
C ILE A 156 -1.31 0.29 15.29
N LEU A 157 -2.53 0.45 15.79
CA LEU A 157 -3.70 -0.28 15.28
C LEU A 157 -4.01 0.11 13.82
N TYR A 158 -4.17 1.41 13.54
CA TYR A 158 -4.51 1.89 12.20
C TYR A 158 -3.37 1.65 11.19
N HIS A 159 -2.11 1.84 11.62
CA HIS A 159 -0.95 1.54 10.80
C HIS A 159 -0.86 0.04 10.47
N ALA A 160 -1.12 -0.85 11.44
CA ALA A 160 -1.12 -2.29 11.21
C ALA A 160 -2.25 -2.71 10.25
N LEU A 161 -3.45 -2.15 10.41
CA LEU A 161 -4.57 -2.41 9.52
C LEU A 161 -4.27 -1.96 8.08
N SER A 162 -3.73 -0.75 7.92
CA SER A 162 -3.30 -0.22 6.63
C SER A 162 -2.21 -1.07 5.97
N SER A 163 -1.22 -1.50 6.77
CA SER A 163 -0.12 -2.35 6.32
C SER A 163 -0.60 -3.74 5.90
N LEU A 164 -1.59 -4.31 6.60
CA LEU A 164 -2.19 -5.59 6.23
C LEU A 164 -2.92 -5.49 4.89
N CYS A 165 -3.73 -4.44 4.70
CA CYS A 165 -4.36 -4.14 3.42
C CYS A 165 -3.33 -4.03 2.29
N ASN A 166 -2.24 -3.30 2.53
CA ASN A 166 -1.16 -3.15 1.56
C ASN A 166 -0.45 -4.48 1.24
N LEU A 167 -0.19 -5.31 2.26
CA LEU A 167 0.43 -6.62 2.09
C LEU A 167 -0.47 -7.58 1.28
N CYS A 168 -1.78 -7.56 1.54
CA CYS A 168 -2.74 -8.31 0.73
C CYS A 168 -2.66 -7.88 -0.75
N CYS A 169 -2.60 -6.57 -1.03
CA CYS A 169 -2.43 -6.06 -2.40
C CYS A 169 -1.12 -6.55 -3.04
N ILE A 170 -0.01 -6.55 -2.29
CA ILE A 170 1.30 -7.05 -2.78
C ILE A 170 1.21 -8.52 -3.19
N VAL A 171 0.63 -9.36 -2.32
CA VAL A 171 0.48 -10.80 -2.59
C VAL A 171 -0.42 -11.01 -3.81
N CYS A 172 -1.55 -10.32 -3.86
CA CYS A 172 -2.49 -10.38 -4.97
C CYS A 172 -1.85 -10.01 -6.31
N ASN A 173 -1.17 -8.86 -6.38
CA ASN A 173 -0.48 -8.42 -7.59
C ASN A 173 0.67 -9.37 -7.97
N GLY A 174 1.37 -9.92 -6.99
CA GLY A 174 2.43 -10.91 -7.21
C GLY A 174 1.89 -12.21 -7.81
N LEU A 175 0.76 -12.71 -7.30
CA LEU A 175 0.09 -13.88 -7.86
C LEU A 175 -0.38 -13.62 -9.29
N SER A 176 -0.97 -12.46 -9.57
CA SER A 176 -1.36 -12.07 -10.94
C SER A 176 -0.16 -12.01 -11.89
N LEU A 177 0.99 -11.50 -11.42
CA LEU A 177 2.23 -11.51 -12.22
C LEU A 177 2.74 -12.92 -12.48
N TYR A 178 2.70 -13.79 -11.47
CA TYR A 178 3.08 -15.19 -11.60
C TYR A 178 2.20 -15.91 -12.66
N TYR A 179 0.88 -15.75 -12.59
CA TYR A 179 -0.03 -16.34 -13.58
C TYR A 179 0.19 -15.80 -14.99
N LEU A 180 0.49 -14.50 -15.12
CA LEU A 180 0.83 -13.90 -16.40
C LEU A 180 2.15 -14.45 -16.95
N ALA A 181 3.17 -14.58 -16.10
CA ALA A 181 4.47 -15.14 -16.42
C ALA A 181 4.39 -16.61 -16.87
N ALA A 182 3.58 -17.43 -16.18
CA ALA A 182 3.39 -18.84 -16.52
C ALA A 182 2.74 -19.07 -17.90
N LYS A 183 2.09 -18.04 -18.47
CA LYS A 183 1.44 -18.09 -19.80
C LYS A 183 2.29 -17.46 -20.91
N LEU A 184 3.47 -16.92 -20.61
CA LEU A 184 4.42 -16.47 -21.62
C LEU A 184 5.05 -17.68 -22.32
N SER A 185 4.87 -17.78 -23.64
CA SER A 185 5.26 -18.94 -24.44
C SER A 185 6.73 -18.97 -24.89
N ALA A 186 7.54 -17.96 -24.53
CA ALA A 186 8.86 -17.74 -25.12
C ALA A 186 10.00 -17.54 -24.10
N LEU A 187 9.87 -18.11 -22.90
CA LEU A 187 11.00 -18.40 -22.02
C LEU A 187 10.92 -19.85 -21.53
#